data_AF-A0A2N6J9Z1-F1
#
_entry.id   AF-A0A2N6J9Z1-F1
#
_cell.length_a   1.000
_cell.length_b   1.000
_cell.length_c   1.000
_cell.angle_alpha   90.00
_cell.angle_beta   90.00
_cell.angle_gamma   90.00
#
_symmetry.space_group_name_H-M   'P 1'
#
loop_
_entity.id
_entity.type
_entity.pdbx_description
1 polymer ?
#
loop_
_entity_poly.entity_id
_entity_poly.type
_entity_poly.pdbx_seq_one_letter_code
_entity_poly.pdbx_strand_id
1 'polypeptide(L)' 'MAIAMKLSDELVDMAKPRAAAEHRSVPKQIEYWARLGKAVEDNPDLPVQFIKSTLVAVAEADAGQLSEYRFGV' A
#
# COMPACT_ATOMS: atom_id res chain seq x y z
N MET A 1 -17.22 7.65 2.65
CA MET A 1 -17.41 9.09 2.36
C MET A 1 -16.23 9.56 1.53
N ALA A 2 -16.47 10.34 0.47
CA ALA A 2 -15.41 10.95 -0.34
C ALA A 2 -15.33 12.44 0.04
N ILE A 3 -14.11 12.93 0.26
CA ILE A 3 -13.83 14.34 0.51
C ILE A 3 -13.09 14.86 -0.74
N ALA A 4 -13.60 15.94 -1.34
CA ALA A 4 -12.94 16.57 -2.47
C ALA A 4 -11.68 17.30 -1.99
N MET A 5 -10.54 17.00 -2.60
CA MET A 5 -9.25 17.61 -2.30
C MET A 5 -8.57 18.03 -3.60
N LYS A 6 -7.94 19.21 -3.60
CA LYS A 6 -7.09 19.64 -4.72
C LYS A 6 -5.72 18.96 -4.60
N LEU A 7 -5.27 18.38 -5.70
CA LEU A 7 -3.95 17.77 -5.84
C LEU A 7 -3.20 18.50 -6.97
N SER A 8 -1.87 18.48 -6.94
CA SER A 8 -1.08 19.00 -8.06
C SER A 8 -1.26 18.11 -9.28
N ASP A 9 -1.27 18.72 -10.47
CA ASP A 9 -1.33 17.98 -11.74
C ASP A 9 -0.16 16.99 -11.86
N GLU A 10 1.02 17.39 -11.38
CA GLU A 10 2.22 16.55 -11.32
C GLU A 10 1.98 15.24 -10.56
N LEU A 11 1.39 15.29 -9.35
CA LEU A 11 1.14 14.08 -8.57
C LEU A 11 0.13 13.17 -9.26
N VAL A 12 -0.91 13.76 -9.87
CA VAL A 12 -1.92 13.01 -10.63
C VAL A 12 -1.27 12.34 -11.85
N ASP A 13 -0.41 13.04 -12.57
CA ASP A 13 0.27 12.53 -13.76
C ASP A 13 1.30 11.44 -13.42
N MET A 14 1.99 11.54 -12.30
CA MET A 14 2.84 10.47 -11.77
C MET A 14 2.03 9.22 -11.39
N ALA A 15 0.83 9.40 -10.82
CA ALA A 15 -0.01 8.30 -10.37
C ALA A 15 -0.68 7.54 -11.53
N LYS A 16 -1.04 8.21 -12.63
CA LYS A 16 -1.73 7.61 -13.79
C LYS A 16 -1.10 6.30 -14.31
N PRO A 17 0.18 6.26 -14.73
CA PRO A 17 0.78 5.04 -15.30
C PRO A 17 0.90 3.93 -14.26
N ARG A 18 1.18 4.27 -12.99
CA ARG A 18 1.29 3.31 -11.89
C ARG A 18 -0.08 2.71 -11.54
N ALA A 19 -1.12 3.54 -11.49
CA ALA A 19 -2.49 3.10 -11.27
C ALA A 19 -2.92 2.11 -12.35
N ALA A 20 -2.65 2.41 -13.63
CA ALA A 20 -2.96 1.53 -14.74
C ALA A 20 -2.23 0.18 -14.65
N ALA A 21 -0.92 0.20 -14.39
CA ALA A 21 -0.09 -1.01 -14.30
C ALA A 21 -0.49 -1.92 -13.12
N GLU A 22 -1.02 -1.33 -12.05
CA GLU A 22 -1.35 -2.02 -10.80
C GLU A 22 -2.86 -2.30 -10.66
N HIS A 23 -3.64 -2.06 -11.72
CA HIS A 23 -5.09 -2.22 -11.74
C HIS A 23 -5.81 -1.44 -10.62
N ARG A 24 -5.37 -0.20 -10.35
CA ARG A 24 -5.99 0.73 -9.38
C ARG A 24 -6.56 1.95 -10.10
N SER A 25 -7.54 2.61 -9.49
CA SER A 25 -7.90 3.98 -9.91
C SER A 25 -6.81 4.97 -9.48
N VAL A 26 -6.73 6.13 -10.13
CA VAL A 26 -5.76 7.18 -9.77
C VAL A 26 -5.87 7.58 -8.29
N PRO A 27 -7.08 7.86 -7.73
CA PRO A 27 -7.22 8.13 -6.30
C PRO A 27 -6.74 6.97 -5.42
N LYS A 28 -7.01 5.71 -5.80
CA LYS A 28 -6.57 4.53 -5.04
C LYS A 28 -5.06 4.35 -5.05
N GLN A 29 -4.40 4.70 -6.15
CA GLN A 29 -2.95 4.68 -6.22
C GLN A 29 -2.31 5.74 -5.31
N ILE A 30 -2.93 6.92 -5.21
CA ILE A 30 -2.47 7.99 -4.31
C ILE A 30 -2.74 7.60 -2.84
N GLU A 31 -3.90 7.05 -2.52
CA GLU A 31 -4.18 6.48 -1.19
C GLU A 31 -3.16 5.40 -0.81
N TYR A 32 -2.79 4.52 -1.76
CA TYR A 32 -1.77 3.50 -1.54
C TYR A 32 -0.41 4.13 -1.17
N TRP A 33 0.04 5.14 -1.93
CA TRP A 33 1.28 5.85 -1.62
C TRP A 33 1.24 6.55 -0.27
N ALA A 34 0.13 7.22 0.06
CA ALA A 34 -0.04 7.89 1.35
C ALA A 34 0.03 6.89 2.52
N ARG A 35 -0.64 5.73 2.41
CA ARG A 35 -0.60 4.67 3.43
C ARG A 35 0.80 4.08 3.59
N LEU A 36 1.48 3.81 2.46
CA LEU A 36 2.83 3.28 2.48
C LEU A 36 3.82 4.30 3.07
N GLY A 37 3.73 5.56 2.66
CA GLY A 37 4.58 6.65 3.16
C GLY A 37 4.45 6.79 4.68
N LYS A 38 3.21 6.81 5.19
CA LYS A 38 2.95 6.80 6.64
C LYS A 38 3.60 5.60 7.33
N ALA A 39 3.42 4.40 6.79
CA ALA A 39 3.99 3.19 7.40
C ALA A 39 5.53 3.22 7.43
N VAL A 40 6.16 3.82 6.42
CA VAL A 40 7.62 4.03 6.37
C VAL A 40 8.06 5.08 7.40
N GLU A 41 7.33 6.18 7.54
CA GLU A 41 7.63 7.21 8.55
C GLU A 41 7.47 6.67 9.98
N ASP A 42 6.45 5.85 10.22
CA ASP A 42 6.19 5.22 11.53
C ASP A 42 7.23 4.12 11.87
N ASN A 43 7.93 3.57 10.87
CA ASN A 43 8.88 2.45 11.02
C ASN A 43 10.18 2.69 10.20
N PRO A 44 10.97 3.71 10.55
CA PRO A 44 12.09 4.20 9.72
C PRO A 44 13.27 3.22 9.62
N ASP A 45 13.37 2.29 10.56
CA ASP A 45 14.39 1.25 10.64
C ASP A 45 14.08 0.02 9.77
N LEU A 46 12.84 -0.12 9.30
CA LEU A 46 12.41 -1.26 8.51
C LEU A 46 12.61 -1.02 7.00
N PRO A 47 13.12 -2.00 6.24
CA PRO A 47 13.18 -1.91 4.79
C PRO A 47 11.77 -1.72 4.19
N VAL A 48 11.62 -0.81 3.22
CA VAL A 48 10.33 -0.53 2.56
C VAL A 48 9.68 -1.81 2.00
N GLN A 49 10.48 -2.73 1.48
CA GLN A 49 9.98 -3.99 0.94
C GLN A 49 9.38 -4.89 2.05
N PHE A 50 9.98 -4.90 3.23
CA PHE A 50 9.45 -5.62 4.39
C PHE A 50 8.09 -5.05 4.79
N ILE A 51 7.99 -3.72 4.93
CA ILE A 51 6.73 -3.02 5.24
C ILE A 51 5.63 -3.38 4.23
N LYS A 52 5.94 -3.33 2.92
CA LYS A 52 4.99 -3.72 1.86
C LYS A 52 4.50 -5.16 2.03
N SER A 53 5.42 -6.11 2.23
CA SER A 53 5.07 -7.51 2.42
C SER A 53 4.22 -7.72 3.68
N THR A 54 4.52 -7.03 4.78
CA THR A 54 3.73 -7.08 6.01
C THR A 54 2.31 -6.53 5.78
N LEU A 55 2.14 -5.43 5.06
CA LEU A 55 0.81 -4.88 4.74
C LEU A 55 -0.03 -5.87 3.92
N VAL A 56 0.59 -6.60 2.99
CA VAL A 56 -0.08 -7.68 2.25
C VAL A 56 -0.46 -8.82 3.19
N ALA A 57 0.48 -9.28 4.03
CA ALA A 57 0.24 -10.36 4.98
C ALA A 57 -0.91 -10.04 5.98
N VAL A 58 -1.03 -8.78 6.41
CA VAL A 58 -2.15 -8.32 7.23
C VAL A 58 -3.48 -8.43 6.46
N ALA A 59 -3.50 -8.01 5.19
CA ALA A 59 -4.71 -8.12 4.37
C ALA A 59 -5.10 -9.58 4.07
N GLU A 60 -4.12 -10.46 3.86
CA GLU A 60 -4.34 -11.91 3.72
C GLU A 60 -4.89 -12.51 5.02
N ALA A 61 -4.35 -12.10 6.17
CA ALA A 61 -4.84 -12.50 7.48
C ALA A 61 -6.31 -12.08 7.69
N ASP A 62 -6.64 -10.83 7.38
CA ASP A 62 -8.01 -10.30 7.46
C ASP A 62 -8.97 -11.03 6.51
N ALA A 63 -8.46 -11.50 5.36
CA ALA A 63 -9.20 -12.31 4.40
C ALA A 63 -9.30 -13.80 4.80
N GLY A 64 -8.73 -14.21 5.94
CA GLY A 64 -8.70 -15.60 6.40
C GLY A 64 -7.74 -16.49 5.60
N GLN A 65 -6.84 -15.91 4.80
CA GLN A 65 -5.86 -16.62 3.98
C GLN A 65 -4.58 -16.92 4.79
N LEU A 66 -4.75 -17.60 5.92
CA LEU A 66 -3.68 -17.95 6.84
C LEU A 66 -3.25 -19.41 6.66
N SER A 67 -1.97 -19.68 6.90
CA SER A 67 -1.43 -21.02 7.01
C SER A 67 -0.83 -21.24 8.39
N GLU A 68 -0.96 -22.45 8.95
CA GLU A 68 -0.28 -22.80 10.19
C GLU A 68 1.24 -22.65 10.03
N TYR A 69 1.86 -21.89 10.92
CA TYR A 69 3.30 -21.85 11.03
C TYR A 69 3.81 -23.14 11.68
N ARG A 70 4.68 -23.88 10.99
CA ARG A 70 5.34 -25.08 11.52
C ARG A 70 6.84 -24.83 11.63
N PHE A 71 7.32 -24.71 12.86
CA PHE A 71 8.75 -24.54 13.13
C PHE A 71 9.46 -25.90 13.13
N GLY A 72 10.58 -26.01 12.40
CA GLY A 72 11.49 -27.16 12.51
C GLY A 72 11.03 -28.45 11.83
N VAL A 73 10.22 -28.35 10.77
CA VAL A 73 9.87 -29.48 9.88
C VAL A 73 10.57 -29.32 8.54
#